data_AF-A0A662KER2-F1
#
_entry.id   AF-A0A662KER2-F1
#
_cell.length_a   1.000
_cell.length_b   1.000
_cell.length_c   1.000
_cell.angle_alpha   90.00
_cell.angle_beta   90.00
_cell.angle_gamma   90.00
#
_symmetry.space_group_name_H-M   'P 1'
#
loop_
_entity.id
_entity.type
_entity.pdbx_description
1 polymer ?
#
loop_
_entity_poly.entity_id
_entity_poly.type
_entity_poly.pdbx_seq_one_letter_code
_entity_poly.pdbx_strand_id
1 'polypeptide(L)'
;MRESEKTILGIILFSFIIGICFYPQMPDKMASHWNVQGRVDGYMSKFWGLFLIPFILAGLALLFVAIPRIDPLRANIEKFRKYYDGFIILFFIFMLSIYFQVILWNLGIKISPGVIVPIGVGILLFYIGILCENAKRNWFIGIRTPWTLSSERVWERTHRIGGKLFKIAGVIAFVGIIFQSYALFFILIPIISVVVYAIIYSYFEYQKEVK
;
A
#
# COMPACT_ATOMS: atom_id res chain seq x y z
N MET A 1 13.83 -2.56 19.30
CA MET A 1 12.79 -2.18 18.33
C MET A 1 13.13 -0.83 17.76
N ARG A 2 13.05 -0.66 16.43
CA ARG A 2 13.16 0.64 15.77
C ARG A 2 11.96 1.51 16.13
N GLU A 3 12.08 2.83 16.01
CA GLU A 3 10.96 3.75 16.26
C GLU A 3 9.75 3.44 15.36
N SER A 4 10.00 3.11 14.09
CA SER A 4 8.97 2.66 13.15
C SER A 4 8.21 1.42 13.63
N GLU A 5 8.91 0.44 14.19
CA GLU A 5 8.31 -0.78 14.77
C GLU A 5 7.44 -0.46 16.00
N LYS A 6 7.86 0.50 16.85
CA LYS A 6 7.06 0.97 17.99
C LYS A 6 5.79 1.67 17.52
N THR A 7 5.88 2.55 16.51
CA THR A 7 4.71 3.22 15.92
C THR A 7 3.72 2.22 15.35
N ILE A 8 4.20 1.22 14.60
CA ILE A 8 3.38 0.15 14.02
C ILE A 8 2.68 -0.65 15.12
N LEU A 9 3.42 -1.04 16.18
CA LEU A 9 2.84 -1.75 17.31
C LEU A 9 1.75 -0.90 17.99
N GLY A 10 1.98 0.40 18.16
CA GLY A 10 1.00 1.34 18.67
C GLY A 10 -0.28 1.37 17.84
N ILE A 11 -0.16 1.43 16.50
CA ILE A 11 -1.31 1.38 15.58
C ILE A 11 -2.08 0.06 15.71
N ILE A 12 -1.39 -1.08 15.82
CA ILE A 12 -2.03 -2.39 15.97
C ILE A 12 -2.80 -2.44 17.28
N LEU A 13 -2.15 -2.13 18.40
CA LEU A 13 -2.79 -2.15 19.73
C LEU A 13 -4.00 -1.20 19.76
N PHE A 14 -3.84 0.00 19.21
CA PHE A 14 -4.93 0.96 19.09
C PHE A 14 -6.11 0.40 18.28
N SER A 15 -5.85 -0.28 17.16
CA SER A 15 -6.91 -0.90 16.36
C SER A 15 -7.67 -2.01 17.11
N PHE A 16 -6.99 -2.83 17.91
CA PHE A 16 -7.64 -3.82 18.78
C PHE A 16 -8.47 -3.18 19.89
N ILE A 17 -7.94 -2.13 20.53
CA ILE A 17 -8.66 -1.37 21.57
C ILE A 17 -9.96 -0.79 20.99
N ILE A 18 -9.89 -0.17 19.82
CA ILE A 18 -11.07 0.34 19.12
C ILE A 18 -12.06 -0.80 18.84
N GLY A 19 -11.59 -1.95 18.33
CA GLY A 19 -12.44 -3.12 18.09
C GLY A 19 -13.18 -3.60 19.33
N ILE A 20 -12.50 -3.65 20.48
CA ILE A 20 -13.08 -4.06 21.77
C ILE A 20 -14.10 -3.01 22.27
N CYS A 21 -13.73 -1.73 22.26
CA CYS A 21 -14.57 -0.65 22.76
C CYS A 21 -15.88 -0.50 21.97
N PHE A 22 -15.85 -0.70 20.66
CA PHE A 22 -17.03 -0.58 19.80
C PHE A 22 -17.80 -1.89 19.64
N TYR A 23 -17.29 -3.03 20.11
CA TYR A 23 -17.95 -4.34 20.01
C TYR A 23 -19.43 -4.34 20.47
N PRO A 24 -19.80 -3.72 21.61
CA PRO A 24 -21.19 -3.72 22.08
C PRO A 24 -22.15 -2.92 21.19
N GLN A 25 -21.62 -1.96 20.42
CA GLN A 25 -22.41 -1.03 19.61
C GLN A 25 -22.62 -1.52 18.18
N MET A 26 -21.84 -2.52 17.74
CA MET A 26 -21.88 -2.99 16.35
C MET A 26 -23.01 -3.98 16.09
N PRO A 27 -23.61 -3.95 14.88
CA PRO A 27 -24.60 -4.91 14.46
C PRO A 27 -23.98 -6.31 14.28
N ASP A 28 -24.80 -7.37 14.41
CA ASP A 28 -24.33 -8.76 14.23
C ASP A 28 -23.81 -9.03 12.82
N LYS A 29 -24.34 -8.30 11.83
CA LYS A 29 -23.94 -8.33 10.44
C LYS A 29 -23.40 -6.96 10.03
N MET A 30 -22.10 -6.86 9.81
CA MET A 30 -21.42 -5.62 9.46
C MET A 30 -21.15 -5.55 7.96
N ALA A 31 -21.38 -4.38 7.35
CA ALA A 31 -20.92 -4.07 6.01
C ALA A 31 -19.40 -4.11 5.96
N SER A 32 -18.83 -4.76 4.96
CA SER A 32 -17.39 -5.01 4.88
C SER A 32 -16.78 -4.84 3.49
N HIS A 33 -17.61 -4.70 2.47
CA HIS A 33 -17.16 -4.48 1.10
C HIS A 33 -18.13 -3.57 0.37
N TRP A 34 -17.59 -2.79 -0.57
CA TRP A 34 -18.34 -1.87 -1.40
C TRP A 34 -17.94 -2.07 -2.86
N ASN A 35 -18.94 -2.09 -3.75
CA ASN A 35 -18.69 -2.10 -5.19
C ASN A 35 -18.18 -0.75 -5.70
N VAL A 36 -17.88 -0.69 -7.00
CA VAL A 36 -17.37 0.51 -7.67
C VAL A 36 -18.34 1.70 -7.65
N GLN A 37 -19.62 1.48 -7.36
CA GLN A 37 -20.61 2.54 -7.15
C GLN A 37 -20.72 2.97 -5.67
N GLY A 38 -19.86 2.47 -4.78
CA GLY A 38 -19.87 2.78 -3.36
C GLY A 38 -21.05 2.14 -2.60
N ARG A 39 -21.73 1.16 -3.19
CA ARG A 39 -22.83 0.42 -2.53
C ARG A 39 -22.28 -0.83 -1.85
N VAL A 40 -22.81 -1.13 -0.67
CA VAL A 40 -22.45 -2.34 0.07
C VAL A 40 -22.95 -3.56 -0.71
N ASP A 41 -22.03 -4.47 -1.00
CA ASP A 41 -22.32 -5.76 -1.67
C ASP A 41 -21.69 -6.95 -0.91
N GLY A 42 -20.99 -6.69 0.20
CA GLY A 42 -20.43 -7.71 1.07
C GLY A 42 -20.62 -7.39 2.56
N TYR A 43 -20.86 -8.44 3.33
CA TYR A 43 -21.07 -8.39 4.78
C TYR A 43 -20.29 -9.50 5.47
N MET A 44 -20.02 -9.29 6.75
CA MET A 44 -19.41 -10.31 7.63
C MET A 44 -20.02 -10.28 9.03
N SER A 45 -19.74 -11.33 9.81
CA SER A 45 -20.11 -11.35 11.23
C SER A 45 -19.41 -10.22 11.99
N LYS A 46 -20.04 -9.72 13.05
CA LYS A 46 -19.51 -8.69 13.97
C LYS A 46 -18.04 -8.88 14.34
N PHE A 47 -17.65 -10.10 14.74
CA PHE A 47 -16.27 -10.42 15.11
C PHE A 47 -15.29 -10.09 13.98
N TRP A 48 -15.52 -10.64 12.79
CA TRP A 48 -14.67 -10.38 11.64
C TRP A 48 -14.75 -8.91 11.19
N GLY A 49 -15.91 -8.26 11.31
CA GLY A 49 -16.09 -6.83 11.00
C GLY A 49 -15.18 -5.92 11.83
N LEU A 50 -14.94 -6.27 13.09
CA LEU A 50 -14.12 -5.49 14.00
C LEU A 50 -12.66 -5.91 14.05
N PHE A 51 -12.34 -7.19 13.83
CA PHE A 51 -11.00 -7.71 14.09
C PHE A 51 -10.23 -8.18 12.85
N LEU A 52 -10.86 -8.30 11.68
CA LEU A 52 -10.15 -8.72 10.46
C LEU A 52 -9.00 -7.78 10.12
N ILE A 53 -9.23 -6.46 10.06
CA ILE A 53 -8.17 -5.49 9.76
C ILE A 53 -7.09 -5.46 10.86
N PRO A 54 -7.42 -5.42 12.17
CA PRO A 54 -6.41 -5.57 13.23
C PRO A 54 -5.53 -6.83 13.09
N PHE A 55 -6.11 -7.99 12.75
CA PHE A 55 -5.33 -9.21 12.50
C PHE A 55 -4.45 -9.11 11.24
N ILE A 56 -4.98 -8.54 10.16
CA ILE A 56 -4.19 -8.27 8.95
C ILE A 56 -3.01 -7.34 9.27
N LEU A 57 -3.23 -6.27 10.04
CA LEU A 57 -2.18 -5.35 10.48
C LEU A 57 -1.09 -6.08 11.28
N ALA A 58 -1.48 -6.95 12.22
CA ALA A 58 -0.53 -7.76 12.97
C ALA A 58 0.30 -8.69 12.08
N GLY A 59 -0.35 -9.41 11.15
CA GLY A 59 0.34 -10.28 10.19
C GLY A 59 1.29 -9.52 9.26
N LEU A 60 0.85 -8.37 8.73
CA LEU A 60 1.68 -7.52 7.88
C LEU A 60 2.85 -6.89 8.63
N ALA A 61 2.70 -6.57 9.91
CA ALA A 61 3.81 -6.06 10.71
C ALA A 61 4.90 -7.11 10.87
N LEU A 62 4.54 -8.37 11.13
CA LEU A 62 5.50 -9.47 11.17
C LEU A 62 6.21 -9.64 9.83
N LEU A 63 5.47 -9.60 8.72
CA LEU A 63 6.03 -9.69 7.38
C LEU A 63 7.02 -8.55 7.07
N PHE A 64 6.64 -7.30 7.32
CA PHE A 64 7.51 -6.15 7.04
C PHE A 64 8.71 -6.05 7.98
N VAL A 65 8.59 -6.54 9.22
CA VAL A 65 9.73 -6.67 10.12
C VAL A 65 10.68 -7.79 9.65
N ALA A 66 10.14 -8.86 9.06
CA ALA A 66 10.92 -9.99 8.56
C ALA A 66 11.68 -9.67 7.26
N ILE A 67 11.09 -8.94 6.32
CA ILE A 67 11.68 -8.68 4.98
C ILE A 67 13.15 -8.20 5.04
N PRO A 68 13.51 -7.14 5.80
CA PRO A 68 14.90 -6.68 5.87
C PRO A 68 15.87 -7.69 6.51
N ARG A 69 15.35 -8.69 7.24
CA ARG A 69 16.18 -9.69 7.94
C ARG A 69 16.45 -10.91 7.07
N ILE A 70 15.49 -11.29 6.22
CA ILE A 70 15.56 -12.47 5.35
C ILE A 70 16.07 -12.19 3.94
N ASP A 71 16.10 -10.92 3.51
CA ASP A 71 16.62 -10.55 2.19
C ASP A 71 18.11 -10.93 2.05
N PRO A 72 18.52 -11.68 1.01
CA PRO A 72 19.92 -12.03 0.76
C PRO A 72 20.85 -10.81 0.62
N LEU A 73 20.30 -9.70 0.15
CA LEU A 73 20.95 -8.39 0.00
C LEU A 73 20.49 -7.40 1.09
N ARG A 74 20.21 -7.88 2.31
CA ARG A 74 19.79 -7.04 3.46
C ARG A 74 20.63 -5.79 3.71
N ALA A 75 21.93 -5.82 3.44
CA ALA A 75 22.81 -4.66 3.56
C ALA A 75 22.39 -3.51 2.62
N ASN A 76 21.81 -3.82 1.45
CA ASN A 76 21.25 -2.82 0.55
C ASN A 76 19.93 -2.25 1.08
N ILE A 77 19.09 -3.04 1.75
CA ILE A 77 17.87 -2.54 2.39
C ILE A 77 18.20 -1.50 3.46
N GLU A 78 19.26 -1.73 4.24
CA GLU A 78 19.69 -0.76 5.26
C GLU A 78 20.07 0.61 4.67
N LYS A 79 20.58 0.66 3.42
CA LYS A 79 20.93 1.92 2.74
C LYS A 79 19.73 2.83 2.45
N PHE A 80 18.54 2.25 2.27
CA PHE A 80 17.31 3.02 2.01
C PHE A 80 16.26 2.84 3.10
N ARG A 81 16.67 2.35 4.28
CA ARG A 81 15.78 1.94 5.36
C ARG A 81 14.81 3.03 5.80
N LYS A 82 15.23 4.29 5.77
CA LYS A 82 14.37 5.45 6.07
C LYS A 82 13.12 5.49 5.18
N TYR A 83 13.28 5.26 3.89
CA TYR A 83 12.16 5.27 2.93
C TYR A 83 11.29 4.02 3.09
N TYR A 84 11.90 2.88 3.37
CA TYR A 84 11.16 1.65 3.64
C TYR A 84 10.28 1.77 4.88
N ASP A 85 10.86 2.20 6.01
CA ASP A 85 10.14 2.38 7.28
C ASP A 85 9.04 3.44 7.14
N GLY A 86 9.29 4.53 6.42
CA GLY A 86 8.28 5.55 6.13
C GLY A 86 7.12 5.03 5.27
N PHE A 87 7.40 4.16 4.29
CA PHE A 87 6.36 3.49 3.50
C PHE A 87 5.49 2.60 4.39
N ILE A 88 6.08 1.81 5.30
CA ILE A 88 5.31 0.93 6.18
C ILE A 88 4.40 1.75 7.09
N ILE A 89 4.91 2.82 7.73
CA ILE A 89 4.08 3.69 8.58
C ILE A 89 2.91 4.25 7.79
N LEU A 90 3.17 4.77 6.59
CA LEU A 90 2.13 5.32 5.72
C LEU A 90 1.10 4.27 5.31
N PHE A 91 1.55 3.05 4.98
CA PHE A 91 0.69 1.93 4.65
C PHE A 91 -0.20 1.54 5.84
N PHE A 92 0.33 1.54 7.06
CA PHE A 92 -0.44 1.24 8.28
C PHE A 92 -1.47 2.33 8.58
N ILE A 93 -1.12 3.60 8.37
CA ILE A 93 -2.08 4.72 8.49
C ILE A 93 -3.21 4.58 7.47
N PHE A 94 -2.89 4.20 6.22
CA PHE A 94 -3.91 3.92 5.21
C PHE A 94 -4.83 2.77 5.62
N MET A 95 -4.28 1.65 6.08
CA MET A 95 -5.09 0.52 6.56
C MET A 95 -5.96 0.90 7.76
N LEU A 96 -5.45 1.76 8.66
CA LEU A 96 -6.21 2.30 9.77
C LEU A 96 -7.35 3.22 9.32
N SER A 97 -7.17 4.01 8.25
CA SER A 97 -8.26 4.82 7.70
C SER A 97 -9.36 3.97 7.06
N ILE A 98 -9.00 2.86 6.40
CA ILE A 98 -9.97 1.86 5.93
C ILE A 98 -10.69 1.20 7.12
N TYR A 99 -9.98 0.90 8.20
CA TYR A 99 -10.60 0.36 9.41
C TYR A 99 -11.63 1.32 10.01
N PHE A 100 -11.27 2.60 10.14
CA PHE A 100 -12.21 3.61 10.60
C PHE A 100 -13.40 3.78 9.67
N GLN A 101 -13.19 3.73 8.36
CA GLN A 101 -14.28 3.76 7.39
C GLN A 101 -15.28 2.63 7.62
N VAL A 102 -14.82 1.40 7.87
CA VAL A 102 -15.68 0.25 8.18
C VAL A 102 -16.49 0.50 9.46
N ILE A 103 -15.83 0.97 10.53
CA ILE A 103 -16.49 1.24 11.81
C ILE A 103 -17.54 2.34 11.66
N LEU A 104 -17.15 3.49 11.11
CA LEU A 104 -18.04 4.65 10.94
C LEU A 104 -19.26 4.30 10.10
N TRP A 105 -19.08 3.56 9.01
CA TRP A 105 -20.18 3.11 8.17
C TRP A 105 -21.19 2.27 8.94
N ASN A 106 -20.72 1.34 9.77
CA ASN A 106 -21.57 0.46 10.58
C ASN A 106 -22.19 1.16 11.80
N LEU A 107 -21.67 2.32 12.21
CA LEU A 107 -22.32 3.25 13.16
C LEU A 107 -23.38 4.16 12.49
N GLY A 108 -23.53 4.08 11.17
CA GLY A 108 -24.46 4.91 10.39
C GLY A 108 -23.85 6.18 9.79
N ILE A 109 -22.57 6.46 10.02
CA ILE A 109 -21.84 7.58 9.42
C ILE A 109 -21.30 7.13 8.05
N LYS A 110 -22.11 7.36 7.01
CA LYS A 110 -21.87 6.86 5.65
C LYS A 110 -20.99 7.81 4.83
N ILE A 111 -19.68 7.79 5.08
CA ILE A 111 -18.70 8.48 4.21
C ILE A 111 -18.51 7.65 2.93
N SER A 112 -18.43 8.29 1.77
CA SER A 112 -18.22 7.58 0.49
C SER A 112 -16.83 6.92 0.44
N PRO A 113 -16.73 5.60 0.22
CA PRO A 113 -15.45 4.93 -0.06
C PRO A 113 -14.76 5.51 -1.30
N GLY A 114 -15.54 6.05 -2.24
CA GLY A 114 -15.05 6.73 -3.45
C GLY A 114 -14.27 8.03 -3.18
N VAL A 115 -14.22 8.49 -1.93
CA VAL A 115 -13.39 9.63 -1.51
C VAL A 115 -12.17 9.15 -0.74
N ILE A 116 -12.36 8.32 0.29
CA ILE A 116 -11.26 7.89 1.17
C ILE A 116 -10.25 7.02 0.43
N VAL A 117 -10.73 6.06 -0.39
CA VAL A 117 -9.85 5.11 -1.07
C VAL A 117 -8.93 5.81 -2.08
N PRO A 118 -9.42 6.68 -3.00
CA PRO A 118 -8.54 7.36 -3.94
C PRO A 118 -7.53 8.29 -3.27
N ILE A 119 -7.90 8.97 -2.19
CA ILE A 119 -6.97 9.81 -1.41
C ILE A 119 -5.84 8.94 -0.85
N GLY A 120 -6.19 7.87 -0.13
CA GLY A 120 -5.21 6.99 0.50
C GLY A 120 -4.29 6.31 -0.51
N VAL A 121 -4.87 5.76 -1.58
CA VAL A 121 -4.10 5.11 -2.66
C VAL A 121 -3.23 6.11 -3.40
N GLY A 122 -3.70 7.33 -3.69
CA GLY A 122 -2.92 8.36 -4.35
C GLY A 122 -1.66 8.74 -3.55
N ILE A 123 -1.82 8.96 -2.25
CA ILE A 123 -0.69 9.24 -1.34
C ILE A 123 0.27 8.04 -1.29
N LEU A 124 -0.25 6.81 -1.20
CA LEU A 124 0.58 5.60 -1.19
C LEU A 124 1.37 5.42 -2.48
N LEU A 125 0.75 5.57 -3.65
CA LEU A 125 1.42 5.46 -4.95
C LEU A 125 2.50 6.53 -5.10
N PHE A 126 2.21 7.75 -4.65
CA PHE A 126 3.20 8.82 -4.67
C PHE A 126 4.42 8.45 -3.83
N TYR A 127 4.19 7.93 -2.62
CA TYR A 127 5.27 7.50 -1.74
C TYR A 127 6.00 6.27 -2.27
N ILE A 128 5.31 5.31 -2.90
CA ILE A 128 5.94 4.19 -3.62
C ILE A 128 6.91 4.74 -4.67
N GLY A 129 6.55 5.83 -5.36
CA GLY A 129 7.46 6.48 -6.28
C GLY A 129 8.73 7.02 -5.63
N ILE A 130 8.62 7.63 -4.44
CA ILE A 130 9.78 8.06 -3.63
C ILE A 130 10.62 6.84 -3.20
N LEU A 131 9.96 5.78 -2.71
CA LEU A 131 10.63 4.55 -2.29
C LEU A 131 11.39 3.92 -3.45
N CYS A 132 10.78 3.81 -4.64
CA CYS A 132 11.42 3.28 -5.83
C CYS A 132 12.69 4.05 -6.20
N GLU A 133 12.65 5.39 -6.25
CA GLU A 133 13.84 6.19 -6.60
C GLU A 133 15.03 5.98 -5.67
N ASN A 134 14.79 5.58 -4.42
CA ASN A 134 15.82 5.38 -3.41
C ASN A 134 16.16 3.90 -3.18
N ALA A 135 15.32 2.98 -3.64
CA ALA A 135 15.51 1.56 -3.44
C ALA A 135 16.82 1.09 -4.08
N LYS A 136 17.64 0.38 -3.29
CA LYS A 136 18.82 -0.34 -3.78
C LYS A 136 18.46 -1.78 -4.09
N ARG A 137 19.24 -2.43 -4.96
CA ARG A 137 18.98 -3.80 -5.43
C ARG A 137 18.76 -4.76 -4.26
N ASN A 138 17.60 -5.41 -4.26
CA ASN A 138 17.13 -6.31 -3.23
C ASN A 138 16.07 -7.27 -3.82
N TRP A 139 15.66 -8.28 -3.05
CA TRP A 139 14.76 -9.34 -3.52
C TRP A 139 13.29 -9.11 -3.20
N PHE A 140 12.93 -8.13 -2.35
CA PHE A 140 11.55 -7.98 -1.84
C PHE A 140 10.83 -6.67 -2.22
N ILE A 141 11.56 -5.57 -2.45
CA ILE A 141 11.07 -4.19 -2.50
C ILE A 141 11.44 -3.56 -3.85
N GLY A 142 10.44 -2.99 -4.54
CA GLY A 142 10.61 -2.30 -5.82
C GLY A 142 10.28 -3.16 -7.05
N ILE A 143 10.79 -2.75 -8.21
CA ILE A 143 10.54 -3.34 -9.53
C ILE A 143 11.57 -4.46 -9.77
N ARG A 144 11.16 -5.70 -9.53
CA ARG A 144 12.04 -6.88 -9.46
C ARG A 144 11.84 -7.80 -10.67
N THR A 145 12.21 -7.32 -11.84
CA THR A 145 12.26 -8.16 -13.04
C THR A 145 13.58 -8.95 -13.05
N PRO A 146 13.68 -10.06 -13.82
CA PRO A 146 14.95 -10.78 -13.97
C PRO A 146 16.12 -9.85 -14.36
N TRP A 147 15.82 -8.82 -15.15
CA TRP A 147 16.79 -7.84 -15.65
C TRP A 147 17.25 -6.85 -14.57
N THR A 148 16.35 -6.30 -13.75
CA THR A 148 16.74 -5.40 -12.66
C THR A 148 17.50 -6.14 -11.56
N LEU A 149 17.19 -7.42 -11.32
CA LEU A 149 17.93 -8.24 -10.36
C LEU A 149 19.34 -8.60 -10.86
N SER A 150 19.52 -8.72 -12.18
CA SER A 150 20.81 -9.12 -12.77
C SER A 150 21.82 -7.97 -12.85
N SER A 151 21.38 -6.71 -12.96
CA SER A 151 22.27 -5.56 -13.11
C SER A 151 21.87 -4.38 -12.22
N GLU A 152 22.85 -3.85 -11.45
CA GLU A 152 22.65 -2.66 -10.61
C GLU A 152 22.35 -1.41 -11.43
N ARG A 153 22.95 -1.26 -12.62
CA ARG A 153 22.69 -0.13 -13.50
C ARG A 153 21.28 -0.20 -14.11
N VAL A 154 20.82 -1.38 -14.53
CA VAL A 154 19.42 -1.58 -14.97
C VAL A 154 18.44 -1.33 -13.83
N TRP A 155 18.77 -1.77 -12.61
CA TRP A 155 17.99 -1.48 -11.42
C TRP A 155 17.80 0.02 -11.22
N GLU A 156 18.90 0.79 -11.16
CA GLU A 156 18.84 2.23 -10.90
C GLU A 156 18.07 3.00 -11.98
N ARG A 157 18.30 2.68 -13.26
CA ARG A 157 17.59 3.33 -14.37
C ARG A 157 16.09 3.04 -14.35
N THR A 158 15.72 1.78 -14.18
CA THR A 158 14.31 1.36 -14.14
C THR A 158 13.59 1.99 -12.95
N HIS A 159 14.20 1.98 -11.77
CA HIS A 159 13.62 2.54 -10.56
C HIS A 159 13.49 4.07 -10.61
N ARG A 160 14.45 4.77 -11.24
CA ARG A 160 14.36 6.22 -11.44
C ARG A 160 13.16 6.61 -12.31
N ILE A 161 12.90 5.88 -13.40
CA ILE A 161 11.75 6.16 -14.26
C ILE A 161 10.45 5.66 -13.60
N GLY A 162 10.43 4.43 -13.10
CA GLY A 162 9.29 3.86 -12.40
C GLY A 162 8.84 4.72 -11.22
N GLY A 163 9.78 5.29 -10.47
CA GLY A 163 9.49 6.18 -9.36
C GLY A 163 8.77 7.47 -9.78
N LYS A 164 9.22 8.11 -10.87
CA LYS A 164 8.52 9.26 -11.46
C LYS A 164 7.11 8.89 -11.93
N LEU A 165 6.97 7.74 -12.59
CA LEU A 165 5.68 7.28 -13.11
C LEU A 165 4.70 6.93 -11.98
N PHE A 166 5.16 6.32 -10.89
CA PHE A 166 4.33 6.07 -9.71
C PHE A 166 3.87 7.36 -9.01
N LYS A 167 4.73 8.39 -8.95
CA LYS A 167 4.33 9.73 -8.48
C LYS A 167 3.22 10.31 -9.33
N ILE A 168 3.36 10.26 -10.65
CA ILE A 168 2.33 10.71 -11.60
C ILE A 168 1.03 9.90 -11.41
N ALA A 169 1.12 8.57 -11.30
CA ALA A 169 -0.03 7.71 -11.03
C ALA A 169 -0.74 8.07 -9.72
N GLY A 170 0.01 8.39 -8.66
CA GLY A 170 -0.55 8.86 -7.39
C GLY A 170 -1.30 10.19 -7.53
N VAL A 171 -0.78 11.13 -8.33
CA VAL A 171 -1.48 12.39 -8.63
C VAL A 171 -2.76 12.15 -9.43
N ILE A 172 -2.72 11.27 -10.44
CA ILE A 172 -3.89 10.92 -11.25
C ILE A 172 -4.98 10.27 -10.38
N ALA A 173 -4.62 9.46 -9.38
CA ALA A 173 -5.60 8.84 -8.49
C ALA A 173 -6.49 9.87 -7.76
N PHE A 174 -5.98 11.08 -7.46
CA PHE A 174 -6.79 12.13 -6.84
C PHE A 174 -7.91 12.66 -7.73
N VAL A 175 -7.79 12.52 -9.07
CA VAL A 175 -8.88 12.86 -10.00
C VAL A 175 -10.12 11.98 -9.76
N GLY A 176 -9.92 10.77 -9.23
CA GLY A 176 -11.00 9.87 -8.80
C GLY A 176 -11.92 10.45 -7.72
N ILE A 177 -11.46 11.46 -6.96
CA ILE A 177 -12.29 12.14 -5.95
C ILE A 177 -13.42 12.93 -6.62
N ILE A 178 -13.11 13.59 -7.74
CA ILE A 178 -14.05 14.40 -8.52
C ILE A 178 -15.00 13.47 -9.29
N PHE A 179 -14.45 12.39 -9.86
CA PHE A 179 -15.18 11.43 -10.68
C PHE A 179 -15.31 10.08 -9.96
N GLN A 180 -16.03 10.06 -8.83
CA GLN A 180 -16.10 8.89 -7.93
C GLN A 180 -16.51 7.59 -8.63
N SER A 181 -17.46 7.63 -9.57
CA SER A 181 -17.90 6.47 -10.34
C SER A 181 -16.80 5.84 -11.20
N TYR A 182 -15.76 6.61 -11.53
CA TYR A 182 -14.61 6.18 -12.34
C TYR A 182 -13.32 6.10 -11.52
N ALA A 183 -13.38 6.29 -10.19
CA ALA A 183 -12.21 6.36 -9.33
C ALA A 183 -11.31 5.13 -9.46
N LEU A 184 -11.90 3.94 -9.60
CA LEU A 184 -11.15 2.70 -9.81
C LEU A 184 -10.29 2.75 -11.09
N PHE A 185 -10.80 3.34 -12.17
CA PHE A 185 -10.05 3.46 -13.42
C PHE A 185 -8.88 4.44 -13.30
N PHE A 186 -9.08 5.57 -12.60
CA PHE A 186 -8.02 6.54 -12.31
C PHE A 186 -6.92 5.97 -11.41
N ILE A 187 -7.17 4.87 -10.71
CA ILE A 187 -6.18 4.14 -9.93
C ILE A 187 -5.52 3.03 -10.77
N LEU A 188 -6.33 2.11 -11.31
CA LEU A 188 -5.82 0.88 -11.93
C LEU A 188 -5.11 1.14 -13.26
N ILE A 189 -5.65 2.01 -14.12
CA ILE A 189 -5.07 2.25 -15.45
C ILE A 189 -3.65 2.82 -15.34
N PRO A 190 -3.39 3.86 -14.54
CA PRO A 190 -2.02 4.34 -14.34
C PRO A 190 -1.11 3.28 -13.74
N ILE A 191 -1.54 2.55 -12.69
CA ILE A 191 -0.71 1.51 -12.06
C ILE A 191 -0.30 0.44 -13.08
N ILE A 192 -1.26 -0.12 -13.81
CA ILE A 192 -1.01 -1.17 -14.80
C ILE A 192 -0.07 -0.63 -15.89
N SER A 193 -0.30 0.60 -16.36
CA SER A 193 0.56 1.25 -17.36
C SER A 193 2.00 1.41 -16.85
N VAL A 194 2.20 1.85 -15.60
CA VAL A 194 3.53 1.96 -14.98
C VAL A 194 4.20 0.59 -14.90
N VAL A 195 3.49 -0.44 -14.46
CA VAL A 195 4.03 -1.80 -14.31
C VAL A 195 4.46 -2.37 -15.67
N VAL A 196 3.57 -2.33 -16.66
CA VAL A 196 3.86 -2.83 -18.02
C VAL A 196 5.04 -2.07 -18.63
N TYR A 197 5.02 -0.74 -18.53
CA TYR A 197 6.12 0.09 -19.03
C TYR A 197 7.44 -0.24 -18.33
N ALA A 198 7.46 -0.36 -16.99
CA ALA A 198 8.67 -0.64 -16.24
C ALA A 198 9.27 -2.01 -16.58
N ILE A 199 8.43 -3.02 -16.81
CA ILE A 199 8.87 -4.34 -17.27
C ILE A 199 9.56 -4.21 -18.63
N ILE A 200 8.88 -3.63 -19.62
CA ILE A 200 9.40 -3.45 -20.97
C ILE A 200 10.69 -2.63 -20.96
N TYR A 201 10.70 -1.52 -20.22
CA TYR A 201 11.86 -0.64 -20.09
C TYR A 201 13.07 -1.38 -19.50
N SER A 202 12.86 -2.17 -18.45
CA SER A 202 13.96 -2.92 -17.82
C SER A 202 14.58 -3.98 -18.74
N TYR A 203 13.79 -4.61 -19.62
CA TYR A 203 14.32 -5.50 -20.66
C TYR A 203 15.22 -4.76 -21.65
N PHE A 204 14.74 -3.63 -22.18
CA PHE A 204 15.52 -2.86 -23.16
C PHE A 204 16.79 -2.25 -22.57
N GLU A 205 16.76 -1.80 -21.31
CA GLU A 205 17.99 -1.34 -20.65
C GLU A 205 19.00 -2.47 -20.45
N TYR A 206 18.54 -3.68 -20.13
CA TYR A 206 19.44 -4.84 -20.03
C TYR A 206 20.03 -5.25 -21.39
N GLN A 207 19.25 -5.21 -22.46
CA GLN A 207 19.74 -5.46 -23.82
C GLN A 207 20.85 -4.47 -24.26
N LYS A 208 20.91 -3.27 -23.67
CA LYS A 208 21.99 -2.29 -23.93
C LYS A 208 23.29 -2.62 -23.18
N GLU A 209 23.26 -3.52 -22.20
CA GLU A 209 24.44 -3.94 -21.45
C GLU A 209 25.07 -5.24 -22.00
N VAL A 210 24.25 -6.09 -22.62
CA VAL A 210 24.68 -7.37 -23.20
C VAL A 210 25.22 -7.22 -24.63
N LYS A 211 24.82 -6.14 -25.32
CA LYS A 211 25.39 -5.74 -26.61
C LYS A 211 26.67 -4.94 -26.41
#